data_AF-A0A7W7EXS5-F1
#
_entry.id   AF-A0A7W7EXS5-F1
#
_cell.length_a   1.000
_cell.length_b   1.000
_cell.length_c   1.000
_cell.angle_alpha   90.00
_cell.angle_beta   90.00
_cell.angle_gamma   90.00
#
_symmetry.space_group_name_H-M   'P 1'
#
loop_
_entity.id
_entity.type
_entity.pdbx_description
1 polymer ?
#
loop_
_entity_poly.entity_id
_entity_poly.type
_entity_poly.pdbx_seq_one_letter_code
_entity_poly.pdbx_strand_id
1 'polypeptide(L)'
;MNRPMLVAGLALLPLGWGVSRWGMTGHMTAHMIAVAVAAPLVAIGLQGGRFDPAMRSPRLAAPLPAALVEAVIVWGWHVPALRRLADHHPAWLVAEQASFLAAGLLLWSAVLAPRHRAAGVAALLVTSMHMTLLGALIGLAPRPLYAHHGAEALIDQQVSGVVMLLVGGVAYLLGGLAMLGRLLQTRSEVPA
;
A
#
# COMPACT_ATOMS: atom_id res chain seq x y z
N MET A 1 -2.48 -6.81 20.95
CA MET A 1 -3.28 -5.75 20.27
C MET A 1 -2.76 -4.38 20.68
N ASN A 2 -2.06 -3.69 19.77
CA ASN A 2 -1.44 -2.39 20.02
C ASN A 2 -2.46 -1.26 19.74
N ARG A 3 -3.28 -0.94 20.74
CA ARG A 3 -4.37 0.05 20.64
C ARG A 3 -3.95 1.42 20.07
N PRO A 4 -2.85 2.06 20.50
CA PRO A 4 -2.48 3.37 19.94
C PRO A 4 -2.15 3.30 18.45
N MET A 5 -1.48 2.25 17.98
CA MET A 5 -1.20 2.06 16.54
C MET A 5 -2.48 1.84 15.73
N LEU A 6 -3.43 1.06 16.28
CA LEU A 6 -4.72 0.86 15.64
C LEU A 6 -5.49 2.18 15.50
N VAL A 7 -5.56 2.97 16.56
CA VAL A 7 -6.23 4.28 16.55
C VAL A 7 -5.54 5.24 15.58
N ALA A 8 -4.21 5.31 15.60
CA ALA A 8 -3.44 6.15 14.68
C ALA A 8 -3.72 5.77 13.21
N GLY A 9 -3.66 4.47 12.87
CA GLY A 9 -3.94 3.98 11.52
C GLY A 9 -5.37 4.30 11.06
N LEU A 10 -6.36 4.10 11.92
CA LEU A 10 -7.76 4.43 11.61
C LEU A 10 -8.00 5.94 11.47
N ALA A 11 -7.31 6.77 12.25
CA ALA A 11 -7.41 8.23 12.18
C ALA A 11 -6.83 8.82 10.89
N LEU A 12 -5.92 8.12 10.21
CA LEU A 12 -5.37 8.56 8.92
C LEU A 12 -6.37 8.39 7.76
N LEU A 13 -7.30 7.44 7.84
CA LEU A 13 -8.29 7.19 6.78
C LEU A 13 -9.15 8.43 6.46
N PRO A 14 -9.81 9.10 7.44
CA PRO A 14 -10.58 10.30 7.13
C PRO A 14 -9.72 11.46 6.59
N LEU A 15 -8.44 11.54 6.99
CA LEU A 15 -7.51 12.53 6.43
C LEU A 15 -7.23 12.25 4.95
N GLY A 16 -6.99 10.98 4.59
CA GLY A 16 -6.85 10.55 3.19
C GLY A 16 -8.10 10.87 2.37
N TRP A 17 -9.28 10.58 2.90
CA TRP A 17 -10.55 10.95 2.26
C TRP A 17 -10.73 12.47 2.08
N GLY A 18 -10.24 13.28 3.01
CA GLY A 18 -10.33 14.74 2.92
C GLY A 18 -9.52 15.34 1.77
N VAL A 19 -8.37 14.73 1.45
CA VAL A 19 -7.47 15.18 0.36
C VAL A 19 -7.79 14.53 -0.99
N SER A 20 -8.53 13.41 -1.02
CA SER A 20 -8.80 12.66 -2.26
C SER A 20 -9.54 13.45 -3.34
N ARG A 21 -10.23 14.52 -2.94
CA ARG A 21 -10.96 15.45 -3.82
C ARG A 21 -10.08 16.49 -4.53
N TRP A 22 -8.78 16.55 -4.24
CA TRP A 22 -7.87 17.57 -4.78
C TRP A 22 -7.08 17.02 -5.98
N GLY A 23 -7.78 16.87 -7.10
CA GLY A 23 -7.19 16.39 -8.34
C GLY A 23 -6.61 14.98 -8.23
N MET A 24 -5.75 14.64 -9.17
CA MET A 24 -5.08 13.36 -9.24
C MET A 24 -4.06 13.19 -8.11
N THR A 25 -3.32 14.25 -7.76
CA THR A 25 -2.34 14.21 -6.67
C THR A 25 -2.99 13.94 -5.31
N GLY A 26 -4.10 14.62 -5.00
CA GLY A 26 -4.85 14.41 -3.77
C GLY A 26 -5.43 13.00 -3.68
N HIS A 27 -6.02 12.52 -4.78
CA HIS A 27 -6.53 11.15 -4.92
C HIS A 27 -5.43 10.10 -4.70
N MET A 28 -4.27 10.26 -5.36
CA MET A 28 -3.12 9.38 -5.16
C MET A 28 -2.60 9.41 -3.72
N THR A 29 -2.55 10.59 -3.11
CA THR A 29 -2.16 10.74 -1.70
C THR A 29 -3.09 9.94 -0.79
N ALA A 30 -4.39 9.94 -1.07
CA ALA A 30 -5.37 9.16 -0.32
C ALA A 30 -5.14 7.63 -0.43
N HIS A 31 -4.77 7.14 -1.61
CA HIS A 31 -4.39 5.73 -1.80
C HIS A 31 -3.14 5.39 -0.98
N MET A 32 -2.11 6.24 -1.07
CA MET A 32 -0.84 6.02 -0.40
C MET A 32 -1.00 6.02 1.12
N ILE A 33 -1.83 6.93 1.65
CA ILE A 33 -2.21 6.91 3.06
C ILE A 33 -2.88 5.59 3.42
N ALA A 34 -3.82 5.08 2.62
CA ALA A 34 -4.53 3.83 2.92
C ALA A 34 -3.61 2.60 2.90
N VAL A 35 -2.88 2.37 1.79
CA VAL A 35 -2.15 1.12 1.53
C VAL A 35 -0.76 1.08 2.18
N ALA A 36 -0.04 2.20 2.21
CA ALA A 36 1.37 2.25 2.61
C ALA A 36 1.60 2.79 4.03
N VAL A 37 0.62 3.51 4.61
CA VAL A 37 0.75 4.15 5.93
C VAL A 37 -0.26 3.63 6.96
N ALA A 38 -1.55 3.70 6.66
CA ALA A 38 -2.60 3.26 7.58
C ALA A 38 -2.59 1.74 7.75
N ALA A 39 -2.50 0.99 6.64
CA ALA A 39 -2.47 -0.46 6.68
C ALA A 39 -1.39 -1.09 7.59
N PRO A 40 -0.09 -0.69 7.56
CA PRO A 40 0.90 -1.23 8.48
C PRO A 40 0.58 -0.91 9.95
N LEU A 41 0.10 0.30 10.25
CA LEU A 41 -0.27 0.70 11.61
C LEU A 41 -1.45 -0.12 12.14
N VAL A 42 -2.46 -0.33 11.29
CA VAL A 42 -3.61 -1.19 11.60
C VAL A 42 -3.16 -2.65 11.77
N ALA A 43 -2.29 -3.17 10.90
CA ALA A 43 -1.76 -4.53 11.01
C ALA A 43 -1.02 -4.76 12.34
N ILE A 44 -0.14 -3.82 12.74
CA ILE A 44 0.54 -3.84 14.05
C ILE A 44 -0.49 -3.78 15.19
N GLY A 45 -1.52 -2.96 15.03
CA GLY A 45 -2.61 -2.84 15.99
C GLY A 45 -3.35 -4.16 16.21
N LEU A 46 -3.68 -4.87 15.12
CA LEU A 46 -4.46 -6.11 15.11
C LEU A 46 -3.65 -7.38 15.37
N GLN A 47 -2.32 -7.30 15.29
CA GLN A 47 -1.41 -8.45 15.38
C GLN A 47 -1.76 -9.39 16.57
N GLY A 48 -1.93 -10.68 16.25
CA GLY A 48 -2.24 -11.75 17.20
C GLY A 48 -3.66 -11.71 17.76
N GLY A 49 -4.54 -10.83 17.26
CA GLY A 49 -5.94 -10.73 17.66
C GLY A 49 -6.90 -11.49 16.73
N ARG A 50 -8.18 -11.54 17.12
CA ARG A 50 -9.25 -12.20 16.34
C ARG A 50 -9.50 -11.63 14.94
N PHE A 51 -9.02 -10.41 14.69
CA PHE A 51 -9.20 -9.69 13.42
C PHE A 51 -7.92 -9.67 12.58
N ASP A 52 -6.85 -10.34 13.02
CA ASP A 52 -5.61 -10.46 12.26
C ASP A 52 -5.84 -11.34 11.01
N PRO A 53 -5.66 -10.80 9.78
CA PRO A 53 -5.75 -11.58 8.55
C PRO A 53 -4.82 -12.79 8.54
N ALA A 54 -3.63 -12.70 9.15
CA ALA A 54 -2.69 -13.81 9.24
C ALA A 54 -3.20 -14.98 10.09
N MET A 55 -4.12 -14.71 11.02
CA MET A 55 -4.80 -15.74 11.81
C MET A 55 -6.07 -16.25 11.11
N ARG A 56 -6.81 -15.38 10.42
CA ARG A 56 -8.08 -15.75 9.77
C ARG A 56 -7.91 -16.50 8.45
N SER A 57 -6.91 -16.16 7.65
CA SER A 57 -6.64 -16.80 6.37
C SER A 57 -5.14 -17.03 6.17
N PRO A 58 -4.56 -18.06 6.80
CA PRO A 58 -3.12 -18.31 6.78
C PRO A 58 -2.56 -18.52 5.37
N ARG A 59 -3.36 -19.06 4.45
CA ARG A 59 -2.95 -19.30 3.05
C ARG A 59 -2.84 -18.00 2.24
N LEU A 60 -3.80 -17.11 2.38
CA LEU A 60 -3.78 -15.80 1.70
C LEU A 60 -2.79 -14.84 2.36
N ALA A 61 -2.54 -15.01 3.66
CA ALA A 61 -1.58 -14.25 4.43
C ALA A 61 -0.16 -14.85 4.40
N ALA A 62 0.18 -15.63 3.37
CA ALA A 62 1.57 -15.88 3.04
C ALA A 62 2.15 -14.62 2.34
N PRO A 63 3.39 -14.17 2.65
CA PRO A 63 3.86 -12.87 2.18
C PRO A 63 3.85 -12.66 0.66
N LEU A 64 4.30 -13.65 -0.13
CA LEU A 64 4.35 -13.52 -1.59
C LEU A 64 2.95 -13.52 -2.24
N PRO A 65 2.02 -14.44 -1.88
CA PRO A 65 0.63 -14.32 -2.31
C PRO A 65 -0.03 -12.99 -1.92
N ALA A 66 0.21 -12.49 -0.71
CA ALA A 66 -0.33 -11.20 -0.27
C ALA A 66 0.23 -10.03 -1.10
N ALA A 67 1.53 -10.04 -1.42
CA ALA A 67 2.14 -9.06 -2.31
C ALA A 67 1.58 -9.14 -3.74
N LEU A 68 1.30 -10.34 -4.25
CA LEU A 68 0.66 -10.50 -5.55
C LEU A 68 -0.77 -9.95 -5.57
N VAL A 69 -1.56 -10.21 -4.52
CA VAL A 69 -2.91 -9.65 -4.37
C VAL A 69 -2.84 -8.12 -4.33
N GLU A 70 -1.90 -7.56 -3.58
CA GLU A 70 -1.69 -6.11 -3.52
C GLU A 70 -1.31 -5.54 -4.89
N ALA A 71 -0.36 -6.17 -5.60
CA ALA A 71 0.03 -5.75 -6.93
C ALA A 71 -1.17 -5.78 -7.91
N VAL A 72 -1.97 -6.86 -7.92
CA VAL A 72 -3.14 -6.96 -8.80
C VAL A 72 -4.16 -5.87 -8.51
N ILE A 73 -4.46 -5.61 -7.23
CA ILE A 73 -5.41 -4.56 -6.83
C ILE A 73 -4.87 -3.18 -7.24
N VAL A 74 -3.61 -2.90 -6.92
CA VAL A 74 -3.00 -1.60 -7.23
C VAL A 74 -2.98 -1.37 -8.73
N TRP A 75 -2.44 -2.30 -9.51
CA TRP A 75 -2.36 -2.12 -10.96
C TRP A 75 -3.74 -2.06 -11.61
N GLY A 76 -4.71 -2.83 -11.09
CA GLY A 76 -6.10 -2.79 -11.55
C GLY A 76 -6.69 -1.39 -11.47
N TRP A 77 -6.63 -0.74 -10.31
CA TRP A 77 -7.18 0.62 -10.14
C TRP A 77 -6.47 1.69 -10.97
N HIS A 78 -5.22 1.45 -11.35
CA HIS A 78 -4.47 2.34 -12.22
C HIS A 78 -4.75 2.14 -13.72
N VAL A 79 -5.58 1.16 -14.11
CA VAL A 79 -6.09 1.05 -15.48
C VAL A 79 -7.04 2.22 -15.76
N PRO A 80 -6.87 2.97 -16.88
CA PRO A 80 -7.68 4.16 -17.16
C PRO A 80 -9.21 3.94 -17.14
N ALA A 81 -9.67 2.75 -17.53
CA ALA A 81 -11.10 2.41 -17.48
C ALA A 81 -11.65 2.32 -16.05
N LEU A 82 -10.92 1.67 -15.14
CA LEU A 82 -11.32 1.55 -13.73
C LEU A 82 -11.17 2.87 -13.00
N ARG A 83 -10.11 3.64 -13.29
CA ARG A 83 -9.92 4.97 -12.72
C ARG A 83 -11.08 5.92 -13.05
N ARG A 84 -11.57 5.90 -14.29
CA ARG A 84 -12.76 6.69 -14.66
C ARG A 84 -14.00 6.31 -13.84
N LEU A 85 -14.16 5.05 -13.45
CA LEU A 85 -15.27 4.65 -12.58
C LEU A 85 -15.12 5.27 -11.18
N ALA A 86 -13.92 5.20 -10.60
CA ALA A 86 -13.64 5.80 -9.29
C ALA A 86 -13.82 7.33 -9.30
N ASP A 87 -13.45 8.00 -10.40
CA ASP A 87 -13.59 9.46 -10.55
C ASP A 87 -15.07 9.91 -10.66
N HIS A 88 -15.94 9.11 -11.28
CA HIS A 88 -17.33 9.50 -11.55
C HIS A 88 -18.37 8.95 -10.57
N HIS A 89 -18.02 7.91 -9.81
CA HIS A 89 -18.98 7.21 -8.96
C HIS A 89 -18.42 7.02 -7.54
N PRO A 90 -19.04 7.66 -6.52
CA PRO A 90 -18.58 7.57 -5.14
C PRO A 90 -18.47 6.13 -4.61
N ALA A 91 -19.37 5.23 -5.06
CA ALA A 91 -19.32 3.82 -4.65
C ALA A 91 -18.04 3.11 -5.13
N TRP A 92 -17.56 3.43 -6.34
CA TRP A 92 -16.34 2.86 -6.89
C TRP A 92 -15.09 3.45 -6.21
N LEU A 93 -15.11 4.73 -5.84
CA LEU A 93 -14.08 5.34 -5.00
C LEU A 93 -13.98 4.67 -3.62
N VAL A 94 -15.13 4.36 -2.99
CA VAL A 94 -15.15 3.59 -1.73
C VAL A 94 -14.57 2.20 -1.93
N ALA A 95 -14.97 1.50 -3.01
CA ALA A 95 -14.47 0.16 -3.32
C ALA A 95 -12.94 0.16 -3.53
N GLU A 96 -12.43 1.15 -4.26
CA GLU A 96 -11.01 1.38 -4.47
C GLU A 96 -10.26 1.56 -3.15
N GLN A 97 -10.62 2.57 -2.36
CA GLN A 97 -9.98 2.86 -1.07
C GLN A 97 -10.06 1.68 -0.09
N ALA A 98 -11.21 0.99 -0.04
CA ALA A 98 -11.39 -0.19 0.79
C ALA A 98 -10.49 -1.35 0.33
N SER A 99 -10.36 -1.57 -0.99
CA SER A 99 -9.51 -2.62 -1.53
C SER A 99 -8.01 -2.33 -1.31
N PHE A 100 -7.57 -1.08 -1.41
CA PHE A 100 -6.22 -0.67 -1.05
C PHE A 100 -5.92 -0.94 0.42
N LEU A 101 -6.80 -0.51 1.33
CA LEU A 101 -6.63 -0.79 2.75
C LEU A 101 -6.62 -2.29 3.05
N ALA A 102 -7.52 -3.07 2.43
CA ALA A 102 -7.60 -4.50 2.63
C ALA A 102 -6.35 -5.23 2.11
N ALA A 103 -5.85 -4.86 0.93
CA ALA A 103 -4.65 -5.43 0.33
C ALA A 103 -3.40 -5.12 1.17
N GLY A 104 -3.24 -3.85 1.55
CA GLY A 104 -2.15 -3.44 2.44
C GLY A 104 -2.22 -4.17 3.78
N LEU A 105 -3.42 -4.26 4.38
CA LEU A 105 -3.60 -4.93 5.66
C LEU A 105 -3.24 -6.43 5.55
N LEU A 106 -3.64 -7.10 4.47
CA LEU A 106 -3.28 -8.48 4.20
C LEU A 106 -1.75 -8.65 4.08
N LEU A 107 -1.10 -7.81 3.28
CA LEU A 107 0.36 -7.82 3.07
C LEU A 107 1.12 -7.60 4.39
N TRP A 108 0.80 -6.53 5.11
CA TRP A 108 1.51 -6.22 6.35
C TRP A 108 1.27 -7.26 7.44
N SER A 109 0.06 -7.81 7.54
CA SER A 109 -0.22 -8.90 8.48
C SER A 109 0.56 -10.17 8.13
N ALA A 110 0.68 -10.50 6.83
CA ALA A 110 1.47 -11.61 6.34
C ALA A 110 2.96 -11.45 6.67
N VAL A 111 3.52 -10.26 6.46
CA VAL A 111 4.93 -9.96 6.70
C VAL A 111 5.27 -9.92 8.20
N LEU A 112 4.36 -9.39 9.02
CA LEU A 112 4.52 -9.34 10.48
C LEU A 112 4.35 -10.71 11.15
N ALA A 113 3.87 -11.73 10.43
CA ALA A 113 3.73 -13.09 10.95
C ALA A 113 5.11 -13.76 11.16
N PRO A 114 5.38 -14.39 12.32
CA PRO A 114 6.71 -14.95 12.62
C PRO A 114 7.19 -16.07 11.69
N ARG A 115 6.26 -16.74 10.97
CA ARG A 115 6.50 -17.98 10.23
C ARG A 115 7.29 -17.78 8.93
N HIS A 116 7.32 -16.57 8.36
CA HIS A 116 7.79 -16.35 7.00
C HIS A 116 8.71 -15.13 6.84
N ARG A 117 9.62 -14.89 7.81
CA ARG A 117 10.46 -13.67 7.85
C ARG A 117 11.21 -13.37 6.55
N ALA A 118 11.90 -14.35 5.96
CA ALA A 118 12.64 -14.16 4.70
C ALA A 118 11.71 -13.86 3.51
N ALA A 119 10.59 -14.58 3.40
CA ALA A 119 9.59 -14.31 2.37
C ALA A 119 8.90 -12.95 2.60
N GLY A 120 8.80 -12.49 3.85
CA GLY A 120 8.31 -11.17 4.21
C GLY A 120 9.20 -10.05 3.69
N VAL A 121 10.52 -10.20 3.83
CA VAL A 121 11.49 -9.27 3.22
C VAL A 121 11.34 -9.25 1.70
N ALA A 122 11.30 -10.42 1.05
CA ALA A 122 11.13 -10.52 -0.39
C ALA A 122 9.83 -9.88 -0.87
N ALA A 123 8.72 -10.12 -0.17
CA ALA A 123 7.42 -9.53 -0.46
C ALA A 123 7.47 -7.99 -0.43
N LEU A 124 8.01 -7.40 0.65
CA LEU A 124 8.12 -5.94 0.75
C LEU A 124 9.05 -5.32 -0.30
N LEU A 125 10.14 -6.00 -0.66
CA LEU A 125 11.04 -5.52 -1.72
C LEU A 125 10.36 -5.57 -3.09
N VAL A 126 9.66 -6.67 -3.42
CA VAL A 126 8.87 -6.77 -4.66
C VAL A 126 7.77 -5.71 -4.69
N THR A 127 7.09 -5.47 -3.57
CA THR A 127 6.08 -4.43 -3.47
C THR A 127 6.68 -3.05 -3.69
N SER A 128 7.83 -2.74 -3.07
CA SER A 128 8.58 -1.51 -3.32
C SER A 128 8.91 -1.34 -4.81
N MET A 129 9.35 -2.41 -5.49
CA MET A 129 9.74 -2.36 -6.89
C MET A 129 8.56 -2.05 -7.82
N HIS A 130 7.43 -2.76 -7.69
CA HIS A 130 6.31 -2.50 -8.60
C HIS A 130 5.59 -1.18 -8.30
N MET A 131 5.58 -0.72 -7.04
CA MET A 131 5.04 0.61 -6.68
C MET A 131 5.88 1.73 -7.28
N THR A 132 7.21 1.60 -7.20
CA THR A 132 8.15 2.52 -7.83
C THR A 132 7.99 2.51 -9.35
N LEU A 133 7.89 1.33 -9.97
CA LEU A 133 7.68 1.18 -11.40
C LEU A 133 6.39 1.87 -11.85
N LEU A 134 5.28 1.60 -11.17
CA LEU A 134 3.98 2.18 -11.53
C LEU A 134 3.97 3.70 -11.33
N GLY A 135 4.55 4.19 -10.23
CA GLY A 135 4.75 5.62 -10.00
C GLY A 135 5.59 6.28 -11.10
N ALA A 136 6.67 5.64 -11.55
CA ALA A 136 7.49 6.12 -12.66
C ALA A 136 6.73 6.11 -14.00
N LEU A 137 5.96 5.07 -14.30
CA LEU A 137 5.15 4.99 -15.53
C LEU A 137 4.12 6.12 -15.59
N ILE A 138 3.47 6.44 -14.48
CA ILE A 138 2.50 7.54 -14.38
C ILE A 138 3.22 8.90 -14.41
N GLY A 139 4.27 9.02 -13.61
CA GLY A 139 5.01 10.25 -13.34
C GLY A 139 5.87 10.76 -14.50
N LEU A 140 6.35 9.85 -15.34
CA LEU A 140 7.23 10.16 -16.48
C LEU A 140 6.51 10.10 -17.83
N ALA A 141 5.21 9.79 -17.84
CA ALA A 141 4.43 9.80 -19.08
C ALA A 141 4.43 11.22 -19.68
N PRO A 142 4.74 11.39 -20.98
CA PRO A 142 4.80 12.71 -21.63
C PRO A 142 3.41 13.23 -22.02
N ARG A 143 2.35 12.47 -21.72
CA ARG A 143 0.96 12.77 -22.05
C ARG A 143 0.03 12.34 -20.91
N PRO A 144 -1.14 12.96 -20.76
CA PRO A 144 -2.16 12.48 -19.83
C PRO A 144 -2.57 11.05 -20.18
N LEU A 145 -2.49 10.15 -19.21
CA LEU A 145 -2.96 8.77 -19.26
C LEU A 145 -4.41 8.66 -18.81
N TYR A 146 -4.83 9.57 -17.92
CA TYR A 146 -6.17 9.63 -17.36
C TYR A 146 -6.95 10.79 -17.98
N ALA A 147 -8.26 10.61 -18.13
CA ALA A 147 -9.14 11.61 -18.70
C ALA A 147 -9.36 12.75 -17.69
N HIS A 148 -8.43 13.69 -17.62
CA HIS A 148 -8.52 14.89 -16.81
C HIS A 148 -8.51 16.10 -17.74
N HIS A 149 -9.41 17.05 -17.47
CA HIS A 149 -9.61 18.24 -18.27
C HIS A 149 -8.93 19.42 -17.59
N GLY A 150 -8.16 20.21 -18.34
CA GLY A 150 -7.47 21.40 -17.83
C GLY A 150 -6.03 21.48 -18.30
N ALA A 151 -5.49 22.71 -18.33
CA ALA A 151 -4.12 22.97 -18.79
C ALA A 151 -3.06 22.28 -17.90
N GLU A 152 -3.38 22.01 -16.63
CA GLU A 152 -2.46 21.43 -15.65
C GLU A 152 -2.62 19.90 -15.48
N ALA A 153 -3.51 19.25 -16.23
CA ALA A 153 -3.80 17.82 -16.06
C ALA A 153 -2.57 16.92 -16.17
N LEU A 154 -1.64 17.26 -17.07
CA LEU A 154 -0.37 16.54 -17.20
C LEU A 154 0.52 16.72 -15.96
N ILE A 155 0.66 17.96 -15.48
CA ILE A 155 1.50 18.27 -14.32
C ILE A 155 0.97 17.57 -13.06
N ASP A 156 -0.35 17.64 -12.83
CA ASP A 156 -0.99 16.97 -11.69
C ASP A 156 -0.80 15.44 -11.74
N GLN A 157 -0.87 14.83 -12.93
CA GLN A 157 -0.53 13.42 -13.09
C GLN A 157 0.94 13.12 -12.76
N GLN A 158 1.86 13.96 -13.25
CA GLN A 158 3.28 13.75 -13.03
C GLN A 158 3.63 13.83 -11.54
N VAL A 159 3.07 14.83 -10.84
CA VAL A 159 3.20 15.00 -9.39
C VAL A 159 2.57 13.81 -8.64
N SER A 160 1.38 13.36 -9.05
CA SER A 160 0.78 12.13 -8.53
C SER A 160 1.71 10.92 -8.67
N GLY A 161 2.33 10.72 -9.83
CA GLY A 161 3.30 9.64 -10.05
C GLY A 161 4.50 9.73 -9.10
N VAL A 162 5.00 10.94 -8.83
CA VAL A 162 6.06 11.19 -7.83
C VAL A 162 5.59 10.84 -6.42
N VAL A 163 4.36 11.20 -6.03
CA VAL A 163 3.80 10.83 -4.72
C VAL A 163 3.76 9.31 -4.55
N MET A 164 3.29 8.59 -5.57
CA MET A 164 3.25 7.12 -5.54
C MET A 164 4.65 6.51 -5.42
N LEU A 165 5.59 7.00 -6.24
CA LEU A 165 6.97 6.55 -6.24
C LEU A 165 7.63 6.75 -4.88
N LEU A 166 7.51 7.94 -4.31
CA LEU A 166 8.13 8.28 -3.03
C LEU A 166 7.49 7.53 -1.87
N VAL A 167 6.16 7.63 -1.70
CA VAL A 167 5.50 7.03 -0.53
C VAL A 167 5.50 5.52 -0.62
N GLY A 168 5.11 4.95 -1.76
CA GLY A 168 5.10 3.51 -1.97
C GLY A 168 6.51 2.92 -1.93
N GLY A 169 7.43 3.46 -2.73
CA GLY A 169 8.81 2.98 -2.79
C GLY A 169 9.51 3.05 -1.42
N VAL A 170 9.46 4.20 -0.75
CA VAL A 170 10.17 4.37 0.54
C VAL A 170 9.53 3.55 1.65
N ALA A 171 8.19 3.55 1.79
CA ALA A 171 7.54 2.84 2.89
C ALA A 171 7.82 1.32 2.86
N TYR A 172 7.68 0.70 1.70
CA TYR A 172 7.92 -0.74 1.56
C TYR A 172 9.41 -1.09 1.62
N LEU A 173 10.30 -0.25 1.07
CA LEU A 173 11.74 -0.43 1.20
C LEU A 173 12.18 -0.37 2.67
N LEU A 174 11.75 0.65 3.42
CA LEU A 174 12.06 0.78 4.85
C LEU A 174 11.52 -0.40 5.66
N GLY A 175 10.30 -0.85 5.37
CA GLY A 175 9.74 -2.07 5.96
C GLY A 175 10.58 -3.30 5.67
N GLY A 176 11.00 -3.49 4.41
CA GLY A 176 11.84 -4.60 3.96
C GLY A 176 13.19 -4.61 4.66
N LEU A 177 13.85 -3.46 4.74
CA LEU A 177 15.13 -3.28 5.43
C LEU A 177 15.00 -3.51 6.95
N ALA A 178 13.94 -3.02 7.58
CA ALA A 178 13.68 -3.26 8.99
C ALA A 178 13.47 -4.74 9.30
N MET A 179 12.73 -5.46 8.45
CA MET A 179 12.54 -6.91 8.58
C MET A 179 13.82 -7.69 8.31
N LEU A 180 14.61 -7.26 7.33
CA LEU A 180 15.92 -7.87 7.02
C LEU A 180 16.88 -7.71 8.21
N GLY A 181 16.96 -6.53 8.81
CA GLY A 181 17.79 -6.29 10.00
C GLY A 181 17.43 -7.24 11.15
N ARG A 182 16.14 -7.41 11.43
CA ARG A 182 15.67 -8.37 12.45
C ARG A 182 16.01 -9.82 12.11
N LEU A 183 15.87 -10.21 10.84
CA LEU A 183 16.21 -11.55 10.37
C LEU A 183 17.70 -11.86 10.57
N LEU A 184 18.57 -10.90 10.29
CA LEU A 184 20.02 -11.04 10.46
C LEU A 184 20.42 -11.13 11.94
N GLN A 185 19.82 -10.32 12.82
CA GLN A 185 20.08 -10.37 14.27
C GLN A 185 19.68 -11.71 14.90
N THR A 186 18.55 -12.29 14.48
CA THR A 186 18.09 -13.59 15.01
C THR A 186 19.08 -14.72 14.74
N ARG A 187 19.89 -14.63 13.66
CA ARG A 187 20.89 -15.64 13.32
C ARG A 187 22.17 -15.54 14.16
N SER A 188 22.45 -14.37 14.73
CA SER A 188 23.65 -14.13 15.53
C SER A 188 23.52 -14.62 16.99
N GLU A 189 22.30 -14.92 17.46
CA GLU A 189 22.00 -15.31 18.84
C GLU A 189 21.97 -16.85 19.08
N VAL A 190 22.34 -17.68 18.09
CA VAL A 190 22.46 -19.13 18.29
C VAL A 190 23.91 -19.47 18.66
N PRO A 191 24.22 -19.85 19.92
CA PRO A 191 25.55 -20.33 20.29
C PRO A 191 25.82 -21.67 19.57
N ALA A 192 27.06 -21.83 19.09
CA ALA A 192 27.56 -23.06 18.45
C ALA A 192 27.59 -24.26 19.41
#